data_AF-A0A087HQZ2-F1
#
_entry.id   AF-A0A087HQZ2-F1
#
_cell.length_a   1.000
_cell.length_b   1.000
_cell.length_c   1.000
_cell.angle_alpha   90.00
_cell.angle_beta   90.00
_cell.angle_gamma   90.00
#
_symmetry.space_group_name_H-M   'P 1'
#
loop_
_entity.id
_entity.type
_entity.pdbx_description
1 polymer ?
#
loop_
_entity_poly.entity_id
_entity_poly.type
_entity_poly.pdbx_seq_one_letter_code
_entity_poly.pdbx_strand_id
1 'polypeptide(L)'
;PKASLFATHQEGVRKDVERAFGVLQARFAIIKNPALSWDKVKIGKIMKACIILHNMIVEDERDDVNETNPQDFTREEGTSTSQRVNYAFARTTSTIANNMLANRTRIREKKMHLQLKADLVEHI
;
A
#
# COMPACT_ATOMS: atom_id res chain seq x y z
N PRO A 1 -29.53 7.25 -9.15
CA PRO A 1 -28.66 7.50 -10.33
C PRO A 1 -27.20 7.82 -9.96
N LYS A 2 -26.91 8.97 -9.31
CA LYS A 2 -25.54 9.40 -8.96
C LYS A 2 -24.78 8.42 -8.07
N ALA A 3 -25.44 7.89 -7.03
CA ALA A 3 -24.83 6.90 -6.13
C ALA A 3 -24.38 5.61 -6.85
N SER A 4 -25.09 5.18 -7.90
CA SER A 4 -24.72 4.00 -8.70
C SER A 4 -23.52 4.30 -9.59
N LEU A 5 -23.46 5.48 -10.22
CA LEU A 5 -22.32 5.91 -11.03
C LEU A 5 -21.06 6.04 -10.17
N PHE A 6 -21.20 6.61 -8.97
CA PHE A 6 -20.12 6.67 -8.00
C PHE A 6 -19.61 5.29 -7.63
N ALA A 7 -20.50 4.35 -7.32
CA ALA A 7 -20.10 2.99 -6.98
C ALA A 7 -19.31 2.33 -8.12
N THR A 8 -19.77 2.44 -9.37
CA THR A 8 -19.06 1.89 -10.53
C THR A 8 -17.68 2.51 -10.73
N HIS A 9 -17.57 3.84 -10.66
CA HIS A 9 -16.29 4.54 -10.81
C HIS A 9 -15.33 4.21 -9.67
N GLN A 10 -15.82 4.25 -8.43
CA GLN A 10 -15.04 3.94 -7.24
C GLN A 10 -14.55 2.49 -7.25
N GLU A 11 -15.38 1.54 -7.72
CA GLU A 11 -14.99 0.14 -7.83
C GLU A 11 -13.84 -0.05 -8.83
N GLY A 12 -13.91 0.57 -10.01
CA GLY A 12 -12.85 0.49 -11.01
C GLY A 12 -11.52 1.01 -10.48
N VAL A 13 -11.51 2.23 -9.95
CA VAL A 13 -10.30 2.85 -9.37
C VAL A 13 -9.76 2.01 -8.20
N ARG A 14 -10.64 1.49 -7.34
CA ARG A 14 -10.23 0.64 -6.21
C ARG A 14 -9.53 -0.63 -6.69
N LYS A 15 -10.05 -1.30 -7.72
CA LYS A 15 -9.44 -2.52 -8.28
C LYS A 15 -8.02 -2.28 -8.79
N ASP A 16 -7.81 -1.17 -9.51
CA ASP A 16 -6.48 -0.84 -10.04
C ASP A 16 -5.48 -0.57 -8.93
N VAL A 17 -5.91 0.20 -7.91
CA VAL A 17 -5.09 0.48 -6.72
C VAL A 17 -4.76 -0.81 -5.97
N GLU A 18 -5.75 -1.66 -5.69
CA GLU A 18 -5.55 -2.92 -4.97
C GLU A 18 -4.62 -3.87 -5.74
N ARG A 19 -4.78 -3.98 -7.06
CA ARG A 19 -3.90 -4.79 -7.91
C ARG A 19 -2.46 -4.30 -7.85
N ALA A 20 -2.22 -3.00 -8.04
CA ALA A 20 -0.88 -2.43 -7.99
C ALA A 20 -0.23 -2.58 -6.60
N PHE A 21 -0.99 -2.32 -5.54
CA PHE A 21 -0.50 -2.53 -4.17
C PHE A 21 -0.21 -4.00 -3.86
N GLY A 22 -1.01 -4.94 -4.37
CA GLY A 22 -0.76 -6.37 -4.20
C GLY A 22 0.60 -6.78 -4.79
N VAL A 23 0.90 -6.37 -6.02
CA VAL A 23 2.20 -6.61 -6.67
C VAL A 23 3.34 -5.99 -5.86
N LEU A 24 3.20 -4.73 -5.48
CA LEU A 24 4.23 -4.02 -4.74
C LEU A 24 4.45 -4.61 -3.33
N GLN A 25 3.40 -5.07 -2.64
CA GLN A 25 3.51 -5.71 -1.32
C GLN A 25 4.13 -7.11 -1.37
N ALA A 26 3.88 -7.86 -2.45
CA ALA A 26 4.53 -9.15 -2.67
C ALA A 26 6.05 -8.97 -2.81
N ARG A 27 6.49 -7.94 -3.56
CA ARG A 27 7.90 -7.69 -3.83
C ARG A 27 8.63 -6.92 -2.72
N PHE A 28 7.94 -6.00 -2.05
CA PHE A 28 8.55 -5.10 -1.05
C PHE A 28 7.83 -5.18 0.31
N ALA A 29 8.41 -5.93 1.25
CA ALA A 29 7.87 -6.09 2.60
C ALA A 29 7.66 -4.76 3.36
N ILE A 30 8.43 -3.72 3.03
CA ILE A 30 8.31 -2.37 3.61
C ILE A 30 6.94 -1.72 3.33
N ILE A 31 6.26 -2.13 2.25
CA ILE A 31 4.93 -1.63 1.86
C ILE A 31 3.81 -2.32 2.65
N LYS A 32 4.08 -3.47 3.27
CA LYS A 32 3.08 -4.15 4.13
C LYS A 32 2.77 -3.33 5.38
N ASN A 33 3.73 -2.54 5.89
CA ASN A 33 3.56 -1.68 7.07
C ASN A 33 4.18 -0.28 6.92
N PRO A 34 3.76 0.54 5.93
CA PRO A 34 4.35 1.88 5.72
C PRO A 34 4.04 2.83 6.89
N ALA A 35 2.94 2.55 7.60
CA ALA A 35 2.43 3.32 8.73
C ALA A 35 3.27 3.23 10.01
N LEU A 36 4.39 2.50 10.02
CA LEU A 36 5.37 2.58 11.12
C LEU A 36 5.94 4.01 11.27
N SER A 37 5.91 4.80 10.20
CA SER A 37 6.04 6.25 10.25
C SER A 37 4.85 6.91 9.55
N TRP A 38 4.00 7.62 10.29
CA TRP A 38 2.85 8.38 9.76
C TRP A 38 3.24 9.69 9.06
N ASP A 39 4.48 9.80 8.62
CA ASP A 39 4.97 10.93 7.84
C ASP A 39 4.58 10.71 6.37
N LYS A 40 3.60 11.50 5.90
CA LYS A 40 3.12 11.45 4.51
C LYS A 40 4.23 11.65 3.49
N VAL A 41 5.21 12.50 3.79
CA VAL A 41 6.35 12.77 2.90
C VAL A 41 7.23 11.52 2.82
N LYS A 42 7.52 10.90 3.96
CA LYS A 42 8.32 9.67 4.03
C LYS A 42 7.63 8.50 3.34
N ILE A 43 6.34 8.29 3.58
CA ILE A 43 5.54 7.25 2.90
C ILE A 43 5.55 7.50 1.39
N GLY A 44 5.36 8.75 0.95
CA GLY A 44 5.41 9.11 -0.47
C GLY A 44 6.76 8.81 -1.11
N LYS A 45 7.87 9.08 -0.40
CA LYS A 45 9.23 8.74 -0.85
C LYS A 45 9.43 7.23 -0.98
N ILE A 46 8.98 6.46 0.00
CA ILE A 46 9.05 4.98 -0.03
C ILE A 46 8.27 4.43 -1.22
N MET A 47 7.02 4.87 -1.42
CA MET A 47 6.19 4.42 -2.54
C MET A 47 6.83 4.74 -3.89
N LYS A 48 7.35 5.96 -4.06
CA LYS A 48 8.04 6.36 -5.30
C LYS A 48 9.27 5.49 -5.57
N ALA A 49 10.10 5.25 -4.54
CA ALA A 49 11.27 4.40 -4.67
C ALA A 49 10.88 2.96 -5.08
N CYS A 50 9.84 2.39 -4.46
CA CYS A 50 9.36 1.05 -4.81
C CYS A 50 8.79 0.96 -6.23
N ILE A 51 8.11 2.01 -6.72
CA ILE A 51 7.62 2.06 -8.11
C ILE A 51 8.79 2.14 -9.09
N ILE A 52 9.77 3.01 -8.84
CA ILE A 52 10.96 3.13 -9.69
C ILE A 52 11.73 1.81 -9.73
N LEU A 53 12.00 1.21 -8.57
CA LEU A 53 12.68 -0.09 -8.48
C LEU A 53 11.88 -1.20 -9.16
N HIS A 54 10.56 -1.22 -9.01
CA HIS A 54 9.72 -2.19 -9.69
C HIS A 54 9.87 -2.08 -11.21
N ASN A 55 9.77 -0.87 -11.74
CA ASN A 55 9.91 -0.62 -13.17
C ASN A 55 11.31 -0.99 -13.66
N MET A 56 12.37 -0.59 -12.93
CA MET A 56 13.75 -0.93 -13.30
C MET A 56 13.95 -2.44 -13.40
N ILE A 57 13.48 -3.21 -12.42
CA ILE A 57 13.62 -4.67 -12.46
C ILE A 57 12.75 -5.28 -13.58
N VAL A 58 11.56 -4.73 -13.86
CA VAL A 58 10.72 -5.19 -14.97
C VAL A 58 11.40 -4.93 -16.33
N GLU A 59 12.06 -3.79 -16.50
CA GLU A 59 12.83 -3.51 -17.72
C GLU A 59 14.05 -4.42 -17.84
N ASP A 60 14.81 -4.63 -16.76
CA ASP A 60 15.96 -5.56 -16.70
C ASP A 60 15.54 -7.00 -17.05
N GLU A 61 14.44 -7.49 -16.46
CA GLU A 61 13.84 -8.79 -16.76
C GLU A 61 13.26 -8.85 -18.20
N ARG A 62 12.94 -7.72 -18.84
CA ARG A 62 12.45 -7.70 -20.23
C ARG A 62 13.58 -7.74 -21.25
N ASP A 63 14.69 -7.08 -20.95
CA ASP A 63 15.87 -7.05 -21.82
C ASP A 63 16.56 -8.43 -21.87
N ASP A 64 16.46 -9.23 -20.80
CA ASP A 64 16.94 -10.62 -20.76
C ASP A 64 15.98 -11.64 -21.42
N VAL A 65 14.71 -11.28 -21.63
CA VAL A 65 13.64 -12.23 -21.97
C VAL A 65 12.97 -11.86 -23.29
N ASN A 66 13.66 -12.24 -24.37
CA ASN A 66 13.07 -12.35 -25.71
C ASN A 66 12.07 -13.53 -25.85
N GLU A 67 11.61 -14.13 -24.74
CA GLU A 67 10.65 -15.24 -24.72
C GLU A 67 9.57 -15.06 -23.63
N THR A 68 8.43 -14.54 -24.05
CA THR A 68 7.17 -14.40 -23.30
C THR A 68 6.81 -15.59 -22.39
N ASN A 69 6.53 -15.30 -21.10
CA ASN A 69 5.53 -16.06 -20.34
C ASN A 69 4.76 -15.16 -19.34
N PRO A 70 3.43 -14.96 -19.50
CA PRO A 70 2.61 -14.14 -18.59
C PRO A 70 2.34 -14.72 -17.19
N GLN A 71 3.03 -15.79 -16.78
CA GLN A 71 2.69 -16.60 -15.59
C GLN A 71 3.53 -16.27 -14.34
N ASP A 72 4.55 -15.41 -14.42
CA ASP A 72 5.53 -15.26 -13.33
C ASP A 72 5.13 -14.28 -12.20
N PHE A 73 3.88 -13.80 -12.18
CA PHE A 73 3.39 -12.91 -11.10
C PHE A 73 3.11 -13.62 -9.77
N THR A 74 3.40 -14.92 -9.65
CA THR A 74 3.27 -15.68 -8.40
C THR A 74 4.50 -16.52 -8.14
N ARG A 75 5.59 -15.91 -7.66
CA ARG A 75 6.72 -16.69 -7.15
C ARG A 75 7.43 -16.08 -5.93
N GLU A 76 7.35 -16.88 -4.87
CA GLU A 76 8.22 -17.03 -3.68
C GLU A 76 8.08 -16.11 -2.45
N GLU A 77 7.33 -16.64 -1.47
CA GLU A 77 7.49 -16.37 -0.03
C GLU A 77 8.85 -16.86 0.46
N GLY A 78 9.85 -15.96 0.48
CA GLY A 78 11.10 -16.16 1.20
C GLY A 78 11.04 -15.51 2.59
N THR A 79 10.67 -16.28 3.61
CA THR A 79 10.78 -15.83 5.01
C THR A 79 12.25 -15.84 5.42
N SER A 80 12.86 -14.67 5.54
CA SER A 80 14.18 -14.49 6.17
C SER A 80 14.07 -13.43 7.27
N THR A 81 13.73 -13.88 8.48
CA THR A 81 13.77 -13.02 9.68
C THR A 81 15.08 -13.30 10.43
N SER A 82 16.04 -12.39 10.32
CA SER A 82 17.26 -12.41 11.12
C SER A 82 17.27 -11.27 12.14
N GLN A 83 17.55 -11.66 13.39
CA GLN A 83 18.25 -10.93 14.45
C GLN A 83 17.54 -9.91 15.36
N ARG A 84 17.50 -10.32 16.65
CA ARG A 84 17.87 -9.62 17.89
C ARG A 84 17.15 -8.30 18.20
N VAL A 85 16.11 -8.41 19.02
CA VAL A 85 15.40 -7.27 19.64
C VAL A 85 16.22 -6.65 20.78
N ASN A 86 16.59 -5.38 20.59
CA ASN A 86 17.27 -4.51 21.54
C ASN A 86 16.21 -3.77 22.40
N TYR A 87 16.35 -3.69 23.72
CA TYR A 87 15.32 -3.17 24.65
C TYR A 87 14.86 -1.72 24.39
N ALA A 88 15.63 -0.90 23.66
CA ALA A 88 15.22 0.44 23.19
C ALA A 88 14.10 0.40 22.11
N PHE A 89 13.96 -0.72 21.41
CA PHE A 89 12.90 -0.96 20.44
C PHE A 89 11.52 -1.01 21.11
N ALA A 90 11.42 -1.61 22.31
CA ALA A 90 10.15 -1.80 23.02
C ALA A 90 9.44 -0.48 23.41
N ARG A 91 10.20 0.56 23.72
CA ARG A 91 9.64 1.88 24.08
C ARG A 91 9.19 2.66 22.84
N THR A 92 9.94 2.53 21.75
CA THR A 92 9.61 3.11 20.44
C THR A 92 8.39 2.41 19.84
N THR A 93 8.27 1.07 19.96
CA THR A 93 7.11 0.32 19.49
C THR A 93 5.84 0.66 20.27
N SER A 94 5.90 0.96 21.57
CA SER A 94 4.74 1.40 22.35
C SER A 94 4.18 2.74 21.85
N THR A 95 5.02 3.74 21.61
CA THR A 95 4.59 5.03 21.05
C THR A 95 4.10 4.91 19.61
N ILE A 96 4.79 4.13 18.77
CA ILE A 96 4.34 3.83 17.40
C ILE A 96 2.99 3.09 17.42
N ALA A 97 2.78 2.15 18.33
CA ALA A 97 1.54 1.40 18.47
C ALA A 97 0.36 2.27 18.93
N ASN A 98 0.58 3.19 19.87
CA ASN A 98 -0.45 4.12 20.32
C ASN A 98 -0.85 5.11 19.22
N ASN A 99 0.13 5.66 18.49
CA ASN A 99 -0.12 6.50 17.32
C ASN A 99 -0.82 5.72 16.20
N MET A 100 -0.44 4.46 15.97
CA MET A 100 -1.12 3.56 15.03
C MET A 100 -2.59 3.35 15.39
N LEU A 101 -2.90 3.14 16.67
CA LEU A 101 -4.27 2.92 17.12
C LEU A 101 -5.14 4.18 16.92
N ALA A 102 -4.65 5.34 17.36
CA ALA A 102 -5.35 6.61 17.19
C ALA A 102 -5.59 6.96 15.71
N ASN A 103 -4.59 6.73 14.84
CA ASN A 103 -4.72 7.01 13.41
C ASN A 103 -5.64 6.02 12.69
N ARG A 104 -5.64 4.75 13.09
CA ARG A 104 -6.64 3.77 12.62
C ARG A 104 -8.05 4.20 12.99
N THR A 105 -8.25 4.76 14.18
CA THR A 105 -9.55 5.29 14.61
C THR A 105 -9.99 6.45 13.73
N ARG A 106 -9.09 7.38 13.38
CA ARG A 106 -9.39 8.50 12.48
C ARG A 106 -9.74 8.06 11.06
N ILE A 107 -8.98 7.13 10.48
CA ILE A 107 -9.28 6.60 9.13
C ILE A 107 -10.61 5.84 9.11
N ARG A 108 -10.94 5.16 10.22
CA ARG A 108 -12.20 4.41 10.38
C ARG A 108 -13.34 5.27 10.93
N GLU A 109 -13.16 6.59 11.02
CA GLU A 109 -14.20 7.48 11.51
C GLU A 109 -15.39 7.49 10.54
N LYS A 110 -16.46 6.77 10.92
CA LYS A 110 -17.63 6.55 10.08
C LYS A 110 -18.31 7.86 9.66
N LYS A 111 -18.38 8.85 10.55
CA LYS A 111 -19.03 10.12 10.27
C LYS A 111 -18.31 10.87 9.15
N MET A 112 -17.00 11.05 9.27
CA MET A 112 -16.17 11.71 8.26
C MET A 112 -16.21 10.95 6.93
N HIS A 113 -16.13 9.61 6.96
CA HIS A 113 -16.28 8.78 5.77
C HIS A 113 -17.59 9.05 5.05
N LEU A 114 -18.72 9.00 5.78
CA LEU A 114 -20.05 9.17 5.19
C LEU A 114 -20.23 10.57 4.58
N GLN A 115 -19.71 11.60 5.25
CA GLN A 115 -19.75 12.97 4.74
C GLN A 115 -18.95 13.12 3.45
N LEU A 116 -17.68 12.71 3.44
CA LEU A 116 -16.84 12.73 2.24
C LEU A 116 -17.46 11.93 1.08
N LYS A 117 -18.06 10.78 1.38
CA LYS A 117 -18.76 9.97 0.38
C LYS A 117 -19.97 10.71 -0.19
N ALA A 118 -20.77 11.38 0.64
CA ALA A 118 -21.91 12.15 0.19
C ALA A 118 -21.47 13.29 -0.73
N ASP A 119 -20.42 14.03 -0.35
CA ASP A 119 -19.85 15.11 -1.15
C ASP A 119 -19.38 14.58 -2.51
N LEU A 120 -18.66 13.45 -2.55
CA LEU A 120 -18.19 12.84 -3.79
C LEU A 120 -19.35 12.34 -4.68
N VAL A 121 -20.42 11.82 -4.09
CA VAL A 121 -21.63 11.39 -4.84
C VAL A 121 -22.39 12.59 -5.40
N GLU A 122 -22.35 13.74 -4.75
CA GLU A 122 -23.00 14.95 -5.25
C GLU A 122 -22.29 15.52 -6.48
N HIS A 123 -20.96 15.46 -6.49
CA HIS A 123 -20.07 16.02 -7.52
C HIS A 123 -19.71 15.03 -8.65
N ILE A 124 -20.38 13.86 -8.69
CA ILE A 124 -20.32 12.92 -9.81
C ILE A 124 -21.50 13.12 -10.79
#